data_AF-A0A524I189-F1
#
_entry.id   AF-A0A524I189-F1
#
_cell.length_a   1.000
_cell.length_b   1.000
_cell.length_c   1.000
_cell.angle_alpha   90.00
_cell.angle_beta   90.00
_cell.angle_gamma   90.00
#
_symmetry.space_group_name_H-M   'P 1'
#
loop_
_entity.id
_entity.type
_entity.pdbx_description
1 polymer ?
#
loop_
_entity_poly.entity_id
_entity_poly.type
_entity_poly.pdbx_seq_one_letter_code
_entity_poly.pdbx_strand_id
1 'polypeptide(L)'
;FPALLDRLGRARAAGIDFRCDRYPYIAWATGLDMFFPIWSREGTSADFVARLRDPSLQGRLRAEVMVKEHELGSWDKVLISSVATDKNRPLEGMNILDASVRAGQAPYDFMRDLLVEETGRVGMITFGMSEEHLNVLLAHPLVGVGSDGSAVAPYGPLAKGKPHPRFYGTFPRVLGKYVREEKLVPLEEMVRKMTAMPAAHLGFVRRGMLKVGWAADVCVFDPDRVVDKATFAEPAVYPEGIRQVVVNGEVVVDEDRHTGRLPGKVLRKNARGAVA
;
A
#
# COMPACT_ATOMS: atom_id res chain seq x y z
N PHE A 1 20.48 6.44 -1.23
CA PHE A 1 19.58 6.77 -0.10
C PHE A 1 20.02 8.03 0.67
N PRO A 2 21.30 8.21 1.09
CA PRO A 2 21.75 9.44 1.77
C PRO A 2 21.50 10.74 0.98
N ALA A 3 21.72 10.72 -0.34
CA ALA A 3 21.45 11.86 -1.22
C ALA A 3 19.97 12.30 -1.24
N LEU A 4 19.02 11.38 -1.01
CA LEU A 4 17.61 11.73 -0.88
C LEU A 4 17.38 12.52 0.40
N LEU A 5 17.87 12.04 1.54
CA LEU A 5 17.69 12.69 2.84
C LEU A 5 18.33 14.09 2.86
N ASP A 6 19.52 14.23 2.27
CA ASP A 6 20.17 15.53 2.09
C ASP A 6 19.29 16.50 1.28
N ARG A 7 18.71 16.03 0.16
CA ARG A 7 17.82 16.84 -0.67
C ARG A 7 16.55 17.27 0.08
N LEU A 8 15.97 16.37 0.88
CA LEU A 8 14.83 16.70 1.74
C LEU A 8 15.20 17.75 2.79
N GLY A 9 16.38 17.59 3.41
CA GLY A 9 16.92 18.55 4.38
C GLY A 9 17.12 19.94 3.78
N ARG A 10 17.75 20.02 2.60
CA ARG A 10 17.94 21.29 1.87
C ARG A 10 16.62 21.94 1.46
N ALA A 11 15.65 21.16 0.98
CA ALA A 11 14.31 21.66 0.67
C ALA A 11 13.64 22.28 1.90
N ARG A 12 13.80 21.66 3.08
CA ARG A 12 13.31 22.23 4.33
C ARG A 12 14.03 23.48 4.78
N ALA A 13 15.36 23.50 4.69
CA ALA A 13 16.15 24.68 5.00
C ALA A 13 15.78 25.87 4.09
N ALA A 14 15.37 25.59 2.86
CA ALA A 14 14.86 26.58 1.91
C ALA A 14 13.39 27.01 2.16
N GLY A 15 12.76 26.53 3.24
CA GLY A 15 11.39 26.92 3.60
C GLY A 15 10.27 26.22 2.82
N ILE A 16 10.59 25.18 2.04
CA ILE A 16 9.57 24.42 1.30
C ILE A 16 8.74 23.60 2.29
N ASP A 17 7.42 23.74 2.25
CA ASP A 17 6.52 22.95 3.09
C ASP A 17 6.06 21.65 2.43
N PHE A 18 6.62 20.51 2.86
CA PHE A 18 6.27 19.18 2.35
C PHE A 18 6.26 18.12 3.45
N ARG A 19 5.30 17.22 3.47
CA ARG A 19 5.42 15.96 4.24
C ARG A 19 5.57 14.80 3.27
N CYS A 20 6.05 13.69 3.80
CA CYS A 20 6.09 12.41 3.11
C CYS A 20 5.28 11.41 3.94
N ASP A 21 4.94 10.27 3.35
CA ASP A 21 4.34 9.16 4.07
C ASP A 21 4.99 7.83 3.65
N ARG A 22 4.81 6.81 4.48
CA ARG A 22 5.37 5.48 4.26
C ARG A 22 4.50 4.41 4.91
N TYR A 23 4.29 3.29 4.20
CA TYR A 23 3.75 2.05 4.78
C TYR A 23 4.90 1.14 5.30
N PRO A 24 4.67 0.37 6.38
CA PRO A 24 5.70 -0.39 7.10
C PRO A 24 6.05 -1.76 6.48
N TYR A 25 6.31 -1.78 5.17
CA TYR A 25 6.62 -3.01 4.43
C TYR A 25 7.70 -2.79 3.36
N ILE A 26 8.50 -3.83 3.12
CA ILE A 26 9.57 -3.86 2.11
C ILE A 26 9.13 -4.36 0.73
N ALA A 27 7.84 -4.63 0.56
CA ALA A 27 7.23 -4.93 -0.73
C ALA A 27 6.33 -3.78 -1.18
N TRP A 28 6.24 -3.57 -2.49
CA TRP A 28 5.33 -2.60 -3.11
C TRP A 28 4.28 -3.34 -3.93
N ALA A 29 3.14 -2.71 -4.20
CA ALA A 29 2.04 -3.33 -4.94
C ALA A 29 1.42 -2.36 -5.93
N THR A 30 1.07 -2.86 -7.11
CA THR A 30 0.44 -2.12 -8.23
C THR A 30 0.03 -3.11 -9.34
N GLY A 31 -0.15 -2.67 -10.58
CA GLY A 31 -0.41 -3.54 -11.74
C GLY A 31 0.85 -4.17 -12.32
N LEU A 32 0.76 -5.42 -12.79
CA LEU A 32 1.87 -6.17 -13.41
C LEU A 32 2.37 -5.49 -14.69
N ASP A 33 1.51 -4.70 -15.34
CA ASP A 33 1.82 -3.87 -16.50
C ASP A 33 2.98 -2.88 -16.21
N MET A 34 3.26 -2.53 -14.96
CA MET A 34 4.37 -1.63 -14.60
C MET A 34 5.76 -2.13 -15.04
N PHE A 35 5.93 -3.44 -15.29
CA PHE A 35 7.17 -3.96 -15.86
C PHE A 35 7.28 -3.75 -17.37
N PHE A 36 6.19 -3.37 -18.03
CA PHE A 36 6.16 -3.06 -19.46
C PHE A 36 6.45 -1.58 -19.72
N PRO A 37 7.08 -1.26 -20.87
CA PRO A 37 7.45 0.11 -21.20
C PRO A 37 6.29 1.10 -21.16
N ILE A 38 6.58 2.36 -20.82
CA ILE A 38 5.54 3.42 -20.78
C ILE A 38 4.85 3.56 -22.14
N TRP A 39 5.60 3.50 -23.25
CA TRP A 39 5.04 3.64 -24.61
C TRP A 39 4.04 2.52 -24.95
N SER A 40 4.21 1.31 -24.40
CA SER A 40 3.29 0.22 -24.69
C SER A 40 1.97 0.41 -23.94
N ARG A 41 1.98 1.15 -22.83
CA ARG A 41 0.83 1.42 -21.96
C ARG A 41 0.10 2.72 -22.25
N GLU A 42 0.51 3.46 -23.28
CA GLU A 42 -0.13 4.71 -23.66
C GLU A 42 -1.55 4.50 -24.17
N GLY A 43 -2.51 5.27 -23.67
CA GLY A 43 -3.92 5.16 -24.06
C GLY A 43 -4.72 4.26 -23.12
N THR A 44 -5.60 3.45 -23.68
CA THR A 44 -6.51 2.57 -22.94
C THR A 44 -5.90 1.19 -22.66
N SER A 45 -6.53 0.41 -21.76
CA SER A 45 -6.15 -1.00 -21.57
C SER A 45 -6.26 -1.82 -22.87
N ALA A 46 -7.18 -1.47 -23.76
CA ALA A 46 -7.32 -2.13 -25.06
C ALA A 46 -6.13 -1.83 -25.98
N ASP A 47 -5.64 -0.58 -25.98
CA ASP A 47 -4.45 -0.19 -26.74
C ASP A 47 -3.21 -0.93 -26.24
N PHE A 48 -3.06 -1.04 -24.91
CA PHE A 48 -1.98 -1.83 -24.33
C PHE A 48 -2.04 -3.30 -24.75
N VAL A 49 -3.20 -3.94 -24.60
CA VAL A 49 -3.40 -5.34 -25.00
C VAL A 49 -3.18 -5.54 -26.49
N ALA A 50 -3.60 -4.60 -27.34
CA ALA A 50 -3.34 -4.65 -28.78
C ALA A 50 -1.83 -4.66 -29.07
N ARG A 51 -1.05 -3.79 -28.40
CA ARG A 51 0.41 -3.78 -28.54
C ARG A 51 1.08 -5.03 -28.00
N LEU A 52 0.58 -5.61 -26.91
CA LEU A 52 1.06 -6.90 -26.39
C LEU A 52 0.84 -8.05 -27.38
N ARG A 53 -0.21 -7.98 -28.22
CA ARG A 53 -0.51 -8.99 -29.25
C ARG A 53 0.26 -8.79 -30.55
N ASP A 54 0.81 -7.61 -30.80
CA ASP A 54 1.51 -7.30 -32.05
C ASP A 54 2.84 -8.06 -32.15
N PRO A 55 3.01 -8.98 -33.12
CA PRO A 55 4.25 -9.72 -33.30
C PRO A 55 5.46 -8.82 -33.60
N SER A 56 5.24 -7.69 -34.29
CA SER A 56 6.32 -6.76 -34.67
C SER A 56 6.93 -6.04 -33.46
N LEU A 57 6.18 -5.94 -32.36
CA LEU A 57 6.60 -5.26 -31.14
C LEU A 57 7.29 -6.19 -30.13
N GLN A 58 7.19 -7.52 -30.30
CA GLN A 58 7.65 -8.49 -29.30
C GLN A 58 9.14 -8.39 -28.99
N GLY A 59 9.98 -8.16 -30.00
CA GLY A 59 11.42 -8.02 -29.80
C GLY A 59 11.77 -6.85 -28.89
N ARG A 60 11.14 -5.69 -29.13
CA ARG A 60 11.34 -4.48 -28.32
C ARG A 60 10.76 -4.64 -26.91
N LEU A 61 9.53 -5.15 -26.79
CA LEU A 61 8.89 -5.39 -25.51
C LEU A 61 9.73 -6.33 -24.64
N ARG A 62 10.19 -7.47 -25.19
CA ARG A 62 11.01 -8.44 -24.47
C ARG A 62 12.34 -7.80 -24.02
N ALA A 63 13.02 -7.06 -24.89
CA ALA A 63 14.27 -6.40 -24.55
C ALA A 63 14.12 -5.43 -23.38
N GLU A 64 13.08 -4.60 -23.38
CA GLU A 64 12.86 -3.62 -22.31
C GLU A 64 12.39 -4.28 -21.00
N VAL A 65 11.58 -5.35 -21.06
CA VAL A 65 11.19 -6.12 -19.86
C VAL A 65 12.37 -6.86 -19.25
N MET A 66 13.31 -7.38 -20.06
CA MET A 66 14.54 -8.03 -19.55
C MET A 66 15.42 -7.06 -18.74
N VAL A 67 15.44 -5.76 -19.07
CA VAL A 67 16.14 -4.77 -18.23
C VAL A 67 15.53 -4.71 -16.83
N LYS A 68 14.19 -4.79 -16.73
CA LYS A 68 13.48 -4.80 -15.44
C LYS A 68 13.74 -6.08 -14.65
N GLU A 69 13.83 -7.22 -15.32
CA GLU A 69 14.24 -8.47 -14.69
C GLU A 69 15.64 -8.35 -14.08
N HIS A 70 16.62 -7.82 -14.83
CA HIS A 70 17.98 -7.61 -14.31
C HIS A 70 18.03 -6.66 -13.12
N GLU A 71 17.27 -5.55 -13.14
CA GLU A 71 17.17 -4.61 -12.02
C GLU A 71 16.56 -5.27 -10.78
N LEU A 72 15.56 -6.14 -10.97
CA LEU A 72 14.88 -6.85 -9.89
C LEU A 72 15.70 -8.06 -9.38
N GLY A 73 16.51 -8.64 -10.26
CA GLY A 73 17.30 -9.86 -10.06
C GLY A 73 16.58 -11.14 -10.50
N SER A 74 15.28 -11.28 -10.20
CA SER A 74 14.50 -12.47 -10.57
C SER A 74 12.99 -12.26 -10.38
N TRP A 75 12.20 -12.99 -11.18
CA TRP A 75 10.72 -12.95 -11.18
C TRP A 75 10.08 -13.72 -10.01
N ASP A 76 10.84 -14.47 -9.22
CA ASP A 76 10.40 -15.09 -7.96
C ASP A 76 9.98 -14.04 -6.90
N LYS A 77 10.45 -12.80 -7.03
CA LYS A 77 10.11 -11.67 -6.18
C LYS A 77 8.78 -10.99 -6.51
N VAL A 78 8.09 -11.40 -7.59
CA VAL A 78 6.83 -10.79 -8.04
C VAL A 78 5.70 -11.78 -7.82
N LEU A 79 4.86 -11.52 -6.83
CA LEU A 79 3.63 -12.27 -6.59
C LEU A 79 2.48 -11.73 -7.44
N ILE A 80 1.67 -12.62 -7.98
CA ILE A 80 0.37 -12.27 -8.58
C ILE A 80 -0.61 -12.05 -7.43
N SER A 81 -1.04 -10.80 -7.21
CA SER A 81 -1.94 -10.47 -6.10
C SER A 81 -3.40 -10.59 -6.49
N SER A 82 -3.75 -10.35 -7.75
CA SER A 82 -5.15 -10.45 -8.20
C SER A 82 -5.25 -10.60 -9.71
N VAL A 83 -6.30 -11.28 -10.14
CA VAL A 83 -6.72 -11.36 -11.55
C VAL A 83 -8.20 -10.96 -11.67
N ALA A 84 -8.63 -10.59 -12.88
CA ALA A 84 -10.02 -10.19 -13.15
C ALA A 84 -10.94 -11.38 -13.43
N THR A 85 -10.43 -12.45 -14.05
CA THR A 85 -11.23 -13.61 -14.47
C THR A 85 -11.07 -14.83 -13.55
N ASP A 86 -12.12 -15.64 -13.47
CA ASP A 86 -12.12 -16.88 -12.68
C ASP A 86 -11.12 -17.92 -13.21
N LYS A 87 -10.82 -17.88 -14.52
CA LYS A 87 -9.89 -18.78 -15.20
C LYS A 87 -8.51 -18.76 -14.53
N ASN A 88 -8.01 -17.57 -14.20
CA ASN A 88 -6.63 -17.39 -13.73
C ASN A 88 -6.51 -17.25 -12.21
N ARG A 89 -7.62 -17.35 -11.45
CA ARG A 89 -7.60 -17.29 -9.97
C ARG A 89 -6.61 -18.25 -9.30
N PRO A 90 -6.38 -19.48 -9.80
CA PRO A 90 -5.39 -20.38 -9.21
C PRO A 90 -3.94 -19.85 -9.24
N LEU A 91 -3.66 -18.76 -9.97
CA LEU A 91 -2.36 -18.09 -10.00
C LEU A 91 -2.17 -17.10 -8.83
N GLU A 92 -3.24 -16.68 -8.14
CA GLU A 92 -3.17 -15.70 -7.06
C GLU A 92 -2.34 -16.24 -5.87
N GLY A 93 -1.29 -15.49 -5.52
CA GLY A 93 -0.29 -15.83 -4.51
C GLY A 93 0.89 -16.64 -5.02
N MET A 94 0.89 -17.08 -6.29
CA MET A 94 2.11 -17.61 -6.93
C MET A 94 3.02 -16.45 -7.33
N ASN A 95 4.34 -16.68 -7.33
CA ASN A 95 5.26 -15.76 -7.99
C ASN A 95 5.29 -16.02 -9.52
N ILE A 96 5.72 -15.02 -10.29
CA ILE A 96 5.76 -15.08 -11.76
C ILE A 96 6.66 -16.22 -12.26
N LEU A 97 7.80 -16.49 -11.60
CA LEU A 97 8.71 -17.55 -12.02
C LEU A 97 8.08 -18.94 -11.89
N ASP A 98 7.50 -19.25 -10.73
CA ASP A 98 6.83 -20.53 -10.48
C ASP A 98 5.60 -20.69 -11.38
N ALA A 99 4.85 -19.61 -11.59
CA ALA A 99 3.69 -19.62 -12.47
C ALA A 99 4.09 -19.85 -13.94
N SER A 100 5.19 -19.25 -14.41
CA SER A 100 5.70 -19.47 -15.77
C SER A 100 6.24 -20.88 -15.96
N VAL A 101 6.96 -21.42 -14.97
CA VAL A 101 7.44 -22.82 -14.99
C VAL A 101 6.26 -23.78 -15.05
N ARG A 102 5.22 -23.57 -14.24
CA ARG A 102 3.98 -24.37 -14.28
C ARG A 102 3.28 -24.31 -15.64
N ALA A 103 3.33 -23.16 -16.30
CA ALA A 103 2.76 -22.98 -17.64
C ALA A 103 3.66 -23.53 -18.77
N GLY A 104 4.90 -23.93 -18.48
CA GLY A 104 5.87 -24.33 -19.50
C GLY A 104 6.32 -23.18 -20.40
N GLN A 105 6.27 -21.94 -19.90
CA GLN A 105 6.59 -20.72 -20.63
C GLN A 105 7.76 -19.97 -20.01
N ALA A 106 8.47 -19.19 -20.82
CA ALA A 106 9.41 -18.21 -20.30
C ALA A 106 8.65 -17.09 -19.56
N PRO A 107 9.21 -16.47 -18.50
CA PRO A 107 8.52 -15.45 -17.69
C PRO A 107 7.91 -14.30 -18.49
N TYR A 108 8.64 -13.77 -19.49
CA TYR A 108 8.10 -12.71 -20.37
C TYR A 108 6.84 -13.17 -21.12
N ASP A 109 6.86 -14.35 -21.73
CA ASP A 109 5.74 -14.85 -22.53
C ASP A 109 4.53 -15.12 -21.63
N PHE A 110 4.77 -15.71 -20.45
CA PHE A 110 3.75 -15.91 -19.44
C PHE A 110 3.10 -14.59 -18.98
N MET A 111 3.91 -13.59 -18.61
CA MET A 111 3.39 -12.28 -18.19
C MET A 111 2.59 -11.58 -19.29
N ARG A 112 3.08 -11.60 -20.53
CA ARG A 112 2.38 -11.05 -21.69
C ARG A 112 1.03 -11.73 -21.86
N ASP A 113 1.01 -13.06 -21.89
CA ASP A 113 -0.21 -13.83 -22.13
C ASP A 113 -1.22 -13.62 -21.00
N LEU A 114 -0.77 -13.65 -19.75
CA LEU A 114 -1.63 -13.35 -18.59
C LEU A 114 -2.23 -11.94 -18.67
N LEU A 115 -1.43 -10.92 -19.02
CA LEU A 115 -1.95 -9.56 -19.21
C LEU A 115 -2.93 -9.48 -20.38
N VAL A 116 -2.71 -10.21 -21.47
CA VAL A 116 -3.64 -10.25 -22.60
C VAL A 116 -4.97 -10.91 -22.20
N GLU A 117 -4.92 -12.02 -21.45
CA GLU A 117 -6.10 -12.74 -20.97
C GLU A 117 -6.92 -11.92 -19.97
N GLU A 118 -6.24 -11.19 -19.08
CA GLU A 118 -6.86 -10.37 -18.04
C GLU A 118 -7.17 -8.94 -18.50
N THR A 119 -7.03 -8.64 -19.80
CA THR A 119 -7.25 -7.30 -20.38
C THR A 119 -6.44 -6.20 -19.65
N GLY A 120 -5.19 -6.53 -19.31
CA GLY A 120 -4.25 -5.67 -18.58
C GLY A 120 -4.49 -5.57 -17.07
N ARG A 121 -5.48 -6.28 -16.51
CA ARG A 121 -5.90 -6.15 -15.10
C ARG A 121 -5.32 -7.26 -14.23
N VAL A 122 -4.01 -7.23 -14.04
CA VAL A 122 -3.30 -8.16 -13.14
C VAL A 122 -2.65 -7.34 -12.04
N GLY A 123 -3.03 -7.57 -10.80
CA GLY A 123 -2.37 -6.99 -9.64
C GLY A 123 -1.12 -7.78 -9.27
N MET A 124 -0.11 -7.08 -8.76
CA MET A 124 1.13 -7.69 -8.28
C MET A 124 1.62 -7.11 -6.96
N ILE A 125 2.43 -7.89 -6.25
CA ILE A 125 3.25 -7.48 -5.11
C ILE A 125 4.70 -7.82 -5.42
N THR A 126 5.62 -6.87 -5.26
CA THR A 126 7.04 -7.07 -5.56
C THR A 126 7.92 -6.78 -4.35
N PHE A 127 8.81 -7.71 -4.01
CA PHE A 127 9.82 -7.58 -2.96
C PHE A 127 11.10 -6.96 -3.51
N GLY A 128 11.46 -5.78 -3.05
CA GLY A 128 12.65 -5.09 -3.58
C GLY A 128 13.11 -3.87 -2.79
N MET A 129 12.62 -3.68 -1.57
CA MET A 129 13.03 -2.55 -0.71
C MET A 129 13.85 -3.05 0.49
N SER A 130 14.61 -2.14 1.08
CA SER A 130 15.45 -2.41 2.26
C SER A 130 14.71 -2.06 3.55
N GLU A 131 14.77 -2.96 4.52
CA GLU A 131 14.28 -2.72 5.89
C GLU A 131 15.07 -1.58 6.57
N GLU A 132 16.37 -1.50 6.34
CA GLU A 132 17.22 -0.42 6.87
C GLU A 132 16.75 0.95 6.37
N HIS A 133 16.52 1.08 5.05
CA HIS A 133 15.99 2.32 4.47
C HIS A 133 14.57 2.62 4.97
N LEU A 134 13.74 1.59 5.17
CA LEU A 134 12.40 1.74 5.74
C LEU A 134 12.47 2.30 7.16
N ASN A 135 13.34 1.78 8.01
CA ASN A 135 13.51 2.23 9.40
C ASN A 135 13.93 3.69 9.46
N VAL A 136 14.87 4.11 8.61
CA VAL A 136 15.28 5.51 8.51
C VAL A 136 14.11 6.42 8.10
N LEU A 137 13.29 5.99 7.12
CA LEU A 137 12.12 6.76 6.69
C LEU A 137 11.05 6.83 7.78
N LEU A 138 10.70 5.70 8.41
CA LEU A 138 9.70 5.67 9.48
C LEU A 138 10.10 6.54 10.68
N ALA A 139 11.40 6.58 11.02
CA ALA A 139 11.92 7.44 12.08
C ALA A 139 11.96 8.93 11.70
N HIS A 140 12.06 9.26 10.40
CA HIS A 140 12.28 10.63 9.95
C HIS A 140 11.13 11.59 10.33
N PRO A 141 11.39 12.79 10.90
CA PRO A 141 10.35 13.66 11.47
C PRO A 141 9.34 14.25 10.45
N LEU A 142 9.65 14.16 9.15
CA LEU A 142 8.77 14.60 8.05
C LEU A 142 7.91 13.49 7.44
N VAL A 143 8.12 12.25 7.86
CA VAL A 143 7.44 11.08 7.30
C VAL A 143 6.32 10.65 8.25
N GLY A 144 5.09 10.74 7.77
CA GLY A 144 3.91 10.16 8.40
C GLY A 144 3.68 8.71 7.98
N VAL A 145 2.60 8.11 8.48
CA VAL A 145 2.21 6.74 8.12
C VAL A 145 1.04 6.79 7.14
N GLY A 146 1.21 6.17 5.97
CA GLY A 146 0.17 6.03 4.96
C GLY A 146 0.12 4.57 4.51
N SER A 147 -1.06 3.95 4.48
CA SER A 147 -1.17 2.52 4.19
C SER A 147 -0.93 2.17 2.73
N ASP A 148 -1.20 3.10 1.80
CA ASP A 148 -1.25 2.84 0.36
C ASP A 148 -2.18 1.63 0.03
N GLY A 149 -3.18 1.42 0.89
CA GLY A 149 -4.16 0.35 0.76
C GLY A 149 -5.39 0.79 -0.03
N SER A 150 -5.99 -0.14 -0.76
CA SER A 150 -7.35 0.06 -1.32
C SER A 150 -8.41 -0.43 -0.33
N ALA A 151 -9.65 0.03 -0.50
CA ALA A 151 -10.78 -0.47 0.26
C ALA A 151 -11.06 -1.94 -0.10
N VAL A 152 -10.93 -2.83 0.87
CA VAL A 152 -11.14 -4.27 0.73
C VAL A 152 -11.92 -4.80 1.92
N ALA A 153 -12.50 -5.99 1.78
CA ALA A 153 -13.17 -6.68 2.87
C ALA A 153 -12.94 -8.19 2.73
N PRO A 154 -12.82 -8.96 3.82
CA PRO A 154 -12.68 -10.42 3.76
C PRO A 154 -14.01 -11.13 3.39
N TYR A 155 -15.03 -10.36 3.00
CA TYR A 155 -16.36 -10.83 2.63
C TYR A 155 -16.92 -10.04 1.45
N GLY A 156 -17.94 -10.61 0.80
CA GLY A 156 -18.67 -9.97 -0.29
C GLY A 156 -17.81 -9.73 -1.55
N PRO A 157 -18.23 -8.79 -2.43
CA PRO A 157 -17.56 -8.56 -3.71
C PRO A 157 -16.10 -8.11 -3.60
N LEU A 158 -15.69 -7.59 -2.43
CA LEU A 158 -14.35 -7.08 -2.16
C LEU A 158 -13.38 -8.14 -1.60
N ALA A 159 -13.82 -9.39 -1.44
CA ALA A 159 -13.02 -10.51 -0.90
C ALA A 159 -12.15 -11.23 -1.94
N LYS A 160 -12.00 -10.66 -3.13
CA LYS A 160 -11.25 -11.28 -4.24
C LYS A 160 -9.77 -10.91 -4.17
N GLY A 161 -8.92 -11.82 -4.64
CA GLY A 161 -7.48 -11.63 -4.67
C GLY A 161 -6.80 -11.88 -3.32
N LYS A 162 -5.48 -11.74 -3.36
CA LYS A 162 -4.57 -11.74 -2.22
C LYS A 162 -3.86 -10.38 -2.17
N PRO A 163 -4.52 -9.33 -1.65
CA PRO A 163 -3.96 -7.98 -1.63
C PRO A 163 -2.69 -7.89 -0.79
N HIS A 164 -1.98 -6.77 -0.88
CA HIS A 164 -0.83 -6.53 -0.04
C HIS A 164 -1.27 -6.41 1.45
N PRO A 165 -0.59 -7.07 2.42
CA PRO A 165 -0.99 -7.08 3.85
C PRO A 165 -1.11 -5.69 4.49
N ARG A 166 -0.40 -4.69 3.93
CA ARG A 166 -0.55 -3.25 4.27
C ARG A 166 -1.99 -2.74 4.30
N PHE A 167 -2.92 -3.38 3.60
CA PHE A 167 -4.33 -2.99 3.56
C PHE A 167 -5.01 -3.19 4.92
N TYR A 168 -4.59 -4.19 5.68
CA TYR A 168 -5.14 -4.54 6.99
C TYR A 168 -4.18 -4.25 8.15
N GLY A 169 -2.87 -4.26 7.89
CA GLY A 169 -1.85 -4.29 8.93
C GLY A 169 -1.08 -2.99 9.16
N THR A 170 -1.19 -1.96 8.31
CA THR A 170 -0.25 -0.81 8.37
C THR A 170 -0.13 -0.16 9.75
N PHE A 171 -1.24 0.31 10.32
CA PHE A 171 -1.19 1.03 11.60
C PHE A 171 -0.84 0.13 12.80
N PRO A 172 -1.44 -1.08 12.92
CA PRO A 172 -1.04 -2.03 13.94
C PRO A 172 0.44 -2.44 13.85
N ARG A 173 0.99 -2.60 12.64
CA ARG A 173 2.39 -2.96 12.42
C ARG A 173 3.36 -1.89 12.91
N VAL A 174 3.09 -0.61 12.65
CA VAL A 174 3.95 0.46 13.18
C VAL A 174 3.92 0.53 14.70
N LEU A 175 2.78 0.22 15.33
CA LEU A 175 2.65 0.21 16.79
C LEU A 175 3.30 -1.03 17.43
N GLY A 176 3.03 -2.22 16.90
CA GLY A 176 3.55 -3.49 17.43
C GLY A 176 5.03 -3.68 17.12
N LYS A 177 5.35 -3.83 15.83
CA LYS A 177 6.73 -4.11 15.40
C LYS A 177 7.65 -2.91 15.63
N TYR A 178 7.32 -1.74 15.07
CA TYR A 178 8.29 -0.64 15.02
C TYR A 178 8.37 0.19 16.30
N VAL A 179 7.29 0.29 17.09
CA VAL A 179 7.29 1.00 18.38
C VAL A 179 7.57 0.06 19.55
N ARG A 180 6.74 -0.96 19.78
CA ARG A 180 6.90 -1.84 20.95
C ARG A 180 8.14 -2.72 20.87
N GLU A 181 8.34 -3.42 19.76
CA GLU A 181 9.42 -4.42 19.61
C GLU A 181 10.77 -3.77 19.27
N GLU A 182 10.82 -2.96 18.21
CA GLU A 182 12.08 -2.36 17.71
C GLU A 182 12.42 -1.01 18.34
N LYS A 183 11.47 -0.37 19.04
CA LYS A 183 11.67 0.93 19.70
C LYS A 183 12.24 2.01 18.77
N LEU A 184 11.80 2.00 17.51
CA LEU A 184 12.30 2.88 16.45
C LEU A 184 12.06 4.36 16.77
N VAL A 185 10.89 4.67 17.34
CA VAL A 185 10.51 5.98 17.89
C VAL A 185 9.59 5.78 19.09
N PRO A 186 9.46 6.77 19.99
CA PRO A 186 8.47 6.72 21.06
C PRO A 186 7.03 6.60 20.54
N LEU A 187 6.15 5.99 21.34
CA LEU A 187 4.75 5.75 20.98
C LEU A 187 4.02 7.04 20.61
N GLU A 188 4.21 8.10 21.40
CA GLU A 188 3.61 9.41 21.19
C GLU A 188 4.03 10.04 19.86
N GLU A 189 5.28 9.83 19.42
CA GLU A 189 5.76 10.31 18.13
C GLU A 189 5.12 9.53 16.98
N MET A 190 5.00 8.21 17.11
CA MET A 190 4.32 7.39 16.10
C MET A 190 2.82 7.74 16.02
N VAL A 191 2.16 7.96 17.16
CA VAL A 191 0.78 8.45 17.21
C VAL A 191 0.66 9.81 16.54
N ARG A 192 1.58 10.75 16.78
CA ARG A 192 1.62 12.06 16.10
C ARG A 192 1.74 11.92 14.58
N LYS A 193 2.60 11.00 14.11
CA LYS A 193 2.83 10.70 12.68
C LYS A 193 1.60 10.14 11.96
N MET A 194 0.65 9.53 12.67
CA MET A 194 -0.61 9.02 12.12
C MET A 194 -1.84 9.88 12.43
N THR A 195 -1.72 10.93 13.26
CA THR A 195 -2.84 11.79 13.69
C THR A 195 -2.58 13.27 13.41
N ALA A 196 -1.87 13.96 14.30
CA ALA A 196 -1.69 15.40 14.27
C ALA A 196 -0.89 15.87 13.04
N MET A 197 0.11 15.10 12.60
CA MET A 197 0.92 15.42 11.43
C MET A 197 0.08 15.47 10.14
N PRO A 198 -0.65 14.40 9.74
CA PRO A 198 -1.47 14.46 8.54
C PRO A 198 -2.63 15.45 8.68
N ALA A 199 -3.25 15.57 9.87
CA ALA A 199 -4.32 16.54 10.08
C ALA A 199 -3.84 17.99 9.86
N ALA A 200 -2.67 18.36 10.39
CA ALA A 200 -2.09 19.67 10.17
C ALA A 200 -1.71 19.91 8.71
N HIS A 201 -1.09 18.92 8.05
CA HIS A 201 -0.64 19.05 6.67
C HIS A 201 -1.79 19.14 5.65
N LEU A 202 -2.85 18.37 5.87
CA LEU A 202 -4.05 18.38 5.02
C LEU A 202 -5.04 19.50 5.39
N GLY A 203 -4.79 20.23 6.48
CA GLY A 203 -5.65 21.34 6.92
C GLY A 203 -6.94 20.89 7.62
N PHE A 204 -6.97 19.69 8.19
CA PHE A 204 -8.13 19.17 8.91
C PHE A 204 -8.36 19.96 10.20
N VAL A 205 -9.43 20.77 10.20
CA VAL A 205 -9.77 21.63 11.32
C VAL A 205 -10.42 20.80 12.43
N ARG A 206 -9.92 20.95 13.65
CA ARG A 206 -10.44 20.29 14.86
C ARG A 206 -10.46 18.75 14.76
N ARG A 207 -9.43 18.15 14.15
CA ARG A 207 -9.18 16.70 14.07
C ARG A 207 -7.69 16.37 14.26
N GLY A 208 -7.37 15.11 14.58
CA GLY A 208 -5.99 14.62 14.73
C GLY A 208 -5.35 14.91 16.08
N MET A 209 -6.07 15.51 17.03
CA MET A 209 -5.66 15.68 18.43
C MET A 209 -6.85 15.50 19.36
N LEU A 210 -6.63 14.95 20.56
CA LEU A 210 -7.64 14.86 21.60
C LEU A 210 -7.74 16.20 22.35
N LYS A 211 -8.77 16.99 22.03
CA LYS A 211 -9.05 18.30 22.63
C LYS A 211 -10.54 18.51 22.81
N VAL A 212 -10.92 19.22 23.87
CA VAL A 212 -12.33 19.59 24.10
C VAL A 212 -12.87 20.39 22.91
N GLY A 213 -14.06 20.04 22.43
CA GLY A 213 -14.73 20.69 21.30
C GLY A 213 -14.23 20.26 19.90
N TRP A 214 -13.33 19.27 19.83
CA TRP A 214 -12.87 18.66 18.57
C TRP A 214 -13.70 17.44 18.21
N ALA A 215 -13.57 16.95 16.97
CA ALA A 215 -14.26 15.73 16.58
C ALA A 215 -13.78 14.56 17.45
N ALA A 216 -14.72 13.74 17.92
CA ALA A 216 -14.43 12.53 18.67
C ALA A 216 -14.05 11.38 17.72
N ASP A 217 -12.90 11.54 17.05
CA ASP A 217 -12.24 10.48 16.30
C ASP A 217 -11.16 9.87 17.19
N VAL A 218 -11.45 8.69 17.74
CA VAL A 218 -10.63 8.07 18.81
C VAL A 218 -10.39 6.61 18.49
N CYS A 219 -9.16 6.14 18.70
CA CYS A 219 -8.81 4.73 18.66
C CYS A 219 -8.29 4.33 20.04
N VAL A 220 -8.93 3.33 20.65
CA VAL A 220 -8.49 2.72 21.90
C VAL A 220 -7.83 1.39 21.55
N PHE A 221 -6.55 1.26 21.88
CA PHE A 221 -5.77 0.06 21.61
C PHE A 221 -4.92 -0.31 22.82
N ASP A 222 -4.58 -1.60 22.92
CA ASP A 222 -3.66 -2.13 23.92
C ASP A 222 -2.22 -2.03 23.38
N PRO A 223 -1.36 -1.17 23.96
CA PRO A 223 0.00 -0.99 23.47
C PRO A 223 0.86 -2.26 23.61
N ASP A 224 0.55 -3.15 24.56
CA ASP A 224 1.30 -4.38 24.80
C ASP A 224 0.86 -5.50 23.84
N ARG A 225 -0.34 -5.42 23.28
CA ARG A 225 -0.92 -6.47 22.43
C ARG A 225 -1.13 -6.11 20.96
N VAL A 226 -1.16 -4.82 20.61
CA VAL A 226 -1.45 -4.39 19.23
C VAL A 226 -0.49 -5.02 18.21
N VAL A 227 -1.03 -5.67 17.18
CA VAL A 227 -0.23 -6.40 16.18
C VAL A 227 -0.99 -6.57 14.86
N ASP A 228 -0.27 -6.50 13.73
CA ASP A 228 -0.80 -6.90 12.44
C ASP A 228 -0.77 -8.42 12.26
N LYS A 229 -1.89 -8.99 11.83
CA LYS A 229 -2.00 -10.44 11.54
C LYS A 229 -1.90 -10.76 10.05
N ALA A 230 -2.16 -9.77 9.19
CA ALA A 230 -2.10 -9.91 7.75
C ALA A 230 -0.68 -10.23 7.27
N THR A 231 -0.55 -11.34 6.53
CA THR A 231 0.71 -11.76 5.90
C THR A 231 0.57 -11.71 4.38
N PHE A 232 1.66 -11.94 3.64
CA PHE A 232 1.57 -12.05 2.17
C PHE A 232 0.82 -13.31 1.72
N ALA A 233 0.84 -14.38 2.53
CA ALA A 233 0.10 -15.61 2.26
C ALA A 233 -1.39 -15.46 2.63
N GLU A 234 -1.66 -14.82 3.75
CA GLU A 234 -3.01 -14.59 4.30
C GLU A 234 -3.21 -13.08 4.58
N PRO A 235 -3.49 -12.27 3.55
CA PRO A 235 -3.50 -10.82 3.70
C PRO A 235 -4.82 -10.27 4.25
N ALA A 236 -5.93 -11.01 4.15
CA ALA A 236 -7.27 -10.54 4.51
C ALA A 236 -7.62 -10.83 5.97
N VAL A 237 -6.71 -10.54 6.90
CA VAL A 237 -6.87 -10.82 8.33
C VAL A 237 -6.81 -9.51 9.10
N TYR A 238 -7.82 -9.24 9.93
CA TYR A 238 -7.86 -8.08 10.80
C TYR A 238 -6.77 -8.14 11.88
N PRO A 239 -6.27 -6.97 12.33
CA PRO A 239 -5.30 -6.92 13.42
C PRO A 239 -5.92 -7.27 14.77
N GLU A 240 -5.07 -7.49 15.77
CA GLU A 240 -5.46 -7.67 17.16
C GLU A 240 -5.04 -6.46 18.00
N GLY A 241 -5.69 -6.29 19.17
CA GLY A 241 -5.35 -5.25 20.14
C GLY A 241 -5.97 -3.88 19.87
N ILE A 242 -6.83 -3.76 18.86
CA ILE A 242 -7.65 -2.55 18.64
C ILE A 242 -9.01 -2.76 19.31
N ARG A 243 -9.18 -2.18 20.49
CA ARG A 243 -10.36 -2.42 21.33
C ARG A 243 -11.60 -1.69 20.80
N GLN A 244 -11.47 -0.39 20.54
CA GLN A 244 -12.58 0.44 20.09
C GLN A 244 -12.11 1.51 19.10
N VAL A 245 -12.94 1.78 18.10
CA VAL A 245 -12.79 2.92 17.20
C VAL A 245 -14.06 3.75 17.23
N VAL A 246 -13.90 5.05 17.45
CA VAL A 246 -14.96 6.05 17.49
C VAL A 246 -14.72 7.02 16.35
N VAL A 247 -15.76 7.33 15.58
CA VAL A 247 -15.72 8.32 14.51
C VAL A 247 -16.85 9.31 14.73
N ASN A 248 -16.52 10.61 14.81
CA ASN A 248 -17.48 11.67 15.12
C ASN A 248 -18.36 11.40 16.36
N GLY A 249 -17.83 10.67 17.36
CA GLY A 249 -18.54 10.38 18.61
C GLY A 249 -19.37 9.09 18.60
N GLU A 250 -19.43 8.36 17.49
CA GLU A 250 -20.11 7.06 17.42
C GLU A 250 -19.11 5.91 17.33
N VAL A 251 -19.33 4.85 18.11
CA VAL A 251 -18.51 3.64 18.09
C VAL A 251 -18.74 2.89 16.78
N VAL A 252 -17.70 2.78 15.95
CA VAL A 252 -17.72 2.08 14.65
C VAL A 252 -17.05 0.71 14.70
N VAL A 253 -16.13 0.50 15.64
CA VAL A 253 -15.54 -0.81 15.96
C VAL A 253 -15.61 -1.00 17.46
N ASP A 254 -16.07 -2.17 17.90
CA ASP A 254 -16.13 -2.59 19.31
C ASP A 254 -15.72 -4.05 19.41
N GLU A 255 -14.68 -4.34 20.20
CA GLU A 255 -14.11 -5.69 20.43
C GLU A 255 -13.97 -6.48 19.11
N ASP A 256 -13.12 -5.97 18.20
CA ASP A 256 -12.79 -6.53 16.88
C ASP A 256 -13.94 -6.60 15.84
N ARG A 257 -15.11 -6.01 16.13
CA ARG A 257 -16.27 -6.05 15.22
C ARG A 257 -16.72 -4.66 14.80
N HIS A 258 -16.91 -4.48 13.49
CA HIS A 258 -17.54 -3.27 12.96
C HIS A 258 -19.03 -3.22 13.36
N THR A 259 -19.51 -2.09 13.90
CA THR A 259 -20.87 -1.95 14.43
C THR A 259 -21.93 -1.72 13.35
N GLY A 260 -21.49 -1.45 12.11
CA GLY A 260 -22.35 -1.08 10.98
C GLY A 260 -22.70 0.40 10.92
N ARG A 261 -22.32 1.18 11.94
CA ARG A 261 -22.48 2.64 11.93
C ARG A 261 -21.51 3.27 10.94
N LEU A 262 -21.98 4.27 10.19
CA LEU A 262 -21.21 5.00 9.19
C LEU A 262 -21.26 6.52 9.46
N PRO A 263 -20.81 6.99 10.64
CA PRO A 263 -20.90 8.41 11.04
C PRO A 263 -19.88 9.30 10.31
N GLY A 264 -19.19 8.77 9.29
CA GLY A 264 -18.19 9.49 8.51
C GLY A 264 -18.75 10.72 7.82
N LYS A 265 -17.91 11.75 7.66
CA LYS A 265 -18.28 12.99 6.97
C LYS A 265 -17.30 13.24 5.84
N VAL A 266 -17.82 13.75 4.72
CA VAL A 266 -16.98 14.29 3.65
C VAL A 266 -16.35 15.58 4.14
N LEU A 267 -15.03 15.58 4.30
CA LEU A 267 -14.27 16.76 4.70
C LEU A 267 -14.01 17.64 3.47
N ARG A 268 -14.50 18.88 3.49
CA ARG A 268 -14.42 19.78 2.32
C ARG A 268 -13.46 20.93 2.60
N LYS A 269 -12.56 21.19 1.64
CA LYS A 269 -11.67 22.34 1.68
C LYS A 269 -12.46 23.61 1.38
N ASN A 270 -12.43 24.57 2.30
CA ASN A 270 -13.03 25.89 2.11
C ASN A 270 -12.06 26.85 1.39
N ALA A 271 -12.54 28.04 1.05
CA ALA A 271 -11.76 29.07 0.36
C ALA A 271 -10.48 29.52 1.10
N ARG A 272 -10.39 29.27 2.41
CA ARG A 272 -9.22 29.59 3.24
C ARG A 272 -8.27 28.39 3.42
N GLY A 273 -8.52 27.29 2.71
CA GLY A 273 -7.73 26.07 2.76
C GLY A 273 -7.98 25.16 3.95
N ALA A 274 -8.86 25.54 4.88
CA ALA A 274 -9.29 24.70 5.99
C ALA A 274 -10.26 23.61 5.50
N VAL A 275 -10.10 22.40 6.03
CA VAL A 275 -10.91 21.24 5.67
C VAL A 275 -11.72 20.80 6.88
N ALA A 276 -13.05 20.79 6.77
CA ALA A 276 -13.98 20.44 7.83
C ALA A 276 -15.18 19.63 7.31
#